data_AF-A0A963V2T8-F1
#
_entry.id   AF-A0A963V2T8-F1
#
_cell.length_a   1.000
_cell.length_b   1.000
_cell.length_c   1.000
_cell.angle_alpha   90.00
_cell.angle_beta   90.00
_cell.angle_gamma   90.00
#
_symmetry.space_group_name_H-M   'P 1'
#
loop_
_entity.id
_entity.type
_entity.pdbx_description
1 polymer ?
#
loop_
_entity_poly.entity_id
_entity_poly.type
_entity_poly.pdbx_seq_one_letter_code
_entity_poly.pdbx_strand_id
1 'polypeptide(L)'
;MKGLSQWIRIIVLSCLCVSFAAAQERVGGITGTGILPARISGTVTELGSIHVNGQHIRFDTGMPVQDAVFLASAEDIRPGHTVAVVAEPAEGDWQALSIRQIMPLLGPMDEVGDGWLTVMGTHVVASGLTGDIAPGQWVAVSGLWRDREVVASRLDPVPSGAVPARILGTAFPD
;
A
#
# COMPACT_ATOMS: atom_id res chain seq x y z
N MET A 1 -42.74 -62.51 -12.63
CA MET A 1 -42.13 -62.01 -13.88
C MET A 1 -42.67 -60.61 -14.16
N LYS A 2 -41.77 -59.66 -14.51
CA LYS A 2 -41.95 -58.19 -14.63
C LYS A 2 -41.97 -57.51 -13.25
N GLY A 3 -41.16 -56.51 -12.92
CA GLY A 3 -40.12 -55.77 -13.62
C GLY A 3 -39.70 -54.65 -12.67
N LEU A 4 -38.42 -54.61 -12.34
CA LEU A 4 -37.74 -53.68 -11.43
C LEU A 4 -37.78 -52.26 -12.02
N SER A 5 -38.27 -51.24 -11.31
CA SER A 5 -38.07 -49.83 -11.72
C SER A 5 -37.25 -49.05 -10.70
N GLN A 6 -36.06 -48.68 -11.17
CA GLN A 6 -35.13 -47.67 -10.65
C GLN A 6 -35.83 -46.37 -10.23
N TRP A 7 -35.52 -45.81 -9.05
CA TRP A 7 -34.57 -44.70 -8.83
C TRP A 7 -34.90 -43.39 -9.57
N ILE A 8 -35.06 -42.28 -8.82
CA ILE A 8 -34.17 -41.11 -8.89
C ILE A 8 -34.57 -40.13 -7.77
N ARG A 9 -33.56 -39.75 -6.99
CA ARG A 9 -33.59 -38.78 -5.90
C ARG A 9 -33.69 -37.37 -6.49
N ILE A 10 -34.64 -36.57 -6.03
CA ILE A 10 -34.63 -35.12 -6.28
C ILE A 10 -33.63 -34.50 -5.29
N ILE A 11 -32.52 -34.00 -5.84
CA ILE A 11 -31.50 -33.24 -5.14
C ILE A 11 -32.10 -31.85 -4.86
N VAL A 12 -32.25 -31.50 -3.59
CA VAL A 12 -32.58 -30.15 -3.15
C VAL A 12 -31.39 -29.25 -3.43
N LEU A 13 -31.63 -28.22 -4.23
CA LEU A 13 -30.67 -27.22 -4.68
C LEU A 13 -30.31 -26.30 -3.50
N SER A 14 -29.22 -26.62 -2.81
CA SER A 14 -28.64 -25.77 -1.77
C SER A 14 -27.97 -24.56 -2.42
N CYS A 15 -28.65 -23.42 -2.37
CA CYS A 15 -28.13 -22.12 -2.75
C CYS A 15 -27.10 -21.69 -1.69
N LEU A 16 -25.81 -21.98 -1.92
CA LEU A 16 -24.74 -21.38 -1.12
C LEU A 16 -24.66 -19.90 -1.48
N CYS A 17 -25.11 -19.05 -0.56
CA CYS A 17 -24.83 -17.63 -0.56
C CYS A 17 -23.30 -17.44 -0.59
N VAL A 18 -22.80 -16.88 -1.69
CA VAL A 18 -21.45 -16.32 -1.74
C VAL A 18 -21.49 -15.05 -0.92
N SER A 19 -21.04 -15.12 0.34
CA SER A 19 -20.83 -13.94 1.17
C SER A 19 -19.68 -13.13 0.55
N PHE A 20 -20.03 -12.06 -0.15
CA PHE A 20 -19.09 -11.00 -0.48
C PHE A 20 -18.69 -10.32 0.82
N ALA A 21 -17.48 -10.59 1.32
CA ALA A 21 -16.86 -9.78 2.33
C ALA A 21 -16.60 -8.39 1.72
N ALA A 22 -17.39 -7.40 2.14
CA ALA A 22 -17.16 -6.01 1.77
C ALA A 22 -15.74 -5.62 2.16
N ALA A 23 -14.92 -5.28 1.16
CA ALA A 23 -13.61 -4.72 1.38
C ALA A 23 -13.80 -3.38 2.10
N GLN A 24 -13.50 -3.35 3.39
CA GLN A 24 -13.56 -2.15 4.21
C GLN A 24 -12.61 -1.11 3.62
N GLU A 25 -13.13 0.10 3.41
CA GLU A 25 -12.43 1.26 2.87
C GLU A 25 -11.19 1.57 3.73
N ARG A 26 -10.00 1.16 3.26
CA ARG A 26 -8.76 1.23 4.07
C ARG A 26 -8.08 2.58 3.91
N VAL A 27 -8.45 3.52 4.77
CA VAL A 27 -7.55 4.60 5.18
C VAL A 27 -6.48 4.00 6.10
N GLY A 28 -5.23 4.49 6.04
CA GLY A 28 -4.11 3.97 6.81
C GLY A 28 -4.50 3.55 8.23
N GLY A 29 -4.12 2.34 8.61
CA GLY A 29 -4.63 1.68 9.80
C GLY A 29 -3.58 0.80 10.49
N ILE A 30 -3.81 0.58 11.78
CA ILE A 30 -3.13 -0.44 12.60
C ILE A 30 -3.94 -1.73 12.45
N THR A 31 -3.34 -2.78 11.91
CA THR A 31 -3.93 -4.12 11.79
C THR A 31 -3.12 -5.10 12.65
N GLY A 32 -3.73 -5.58 13.73
CA GLY A 32 -3.16 -6.59 14.63
C GLY A 32 -4.13 -6.90 15.79
N THR A 33 -4.40 -8.17 16.04
CA THR A 33 -5.41 -8.64 17.02
C THR A 33 -4.92 -8.71 18.47
N GLY A 34 -3.79 -8.07 18.78
CA GLY A 34 -3.36 -7.82 20.16
C GLY A 34 -2.55 -8.92 20.87
N ILE A 35 -2.07 -9.98 20.19
CA ILE A 35 -1.22 -11.01 20.84
C ILE A 35 0.06 -11.35 20.02
N LEU A 36 0.30 -10.70 18.88
CA LEU A 36 1.48 -10.85 18.00
C LEU A 36 1.82 -9.47 17.39
N PRO A 37 3.03 -9.24 16.83
CA PRO A 37 3.47 -7.92 16.40
C PRO A 37 2.43 -7.22 15.51
N ALA A 38 2.19 -5.93 15.77
CA ALA A 38 1.19 -5.14 15.07
C ALA A 38 1.73 -4.69 13.71
N ARG A 39 0.88 -4.69 12.68
CA ARG A 39 1.20 -4.10 11.38
C ARG A 39 0.56 -2.71 11.32
N ILE A 40 1.35 -1.70 10.97
CA ILE A 40 0.92 -0.31 10.94
C ILE A 40 1.25 0.26 9.56
N SER A 41 0.28 0.85 8.88
CA SER A 41 0.47 1.48 7.58
C SER A 41 0.08 2.95 7.63
N GLY A 42 0.93 3.83 7.12
CA GLY A 42 0.68 5.27 7.14
C GLY A 42 1.70 6.07 6.34
N THR A 43 1.50 7.38 6.33
CA THR A 43 2.39 8.35 5.69
C THR A 43 3.27 8.99 6.75
N VAL A 44 4.56 9.15 6.46
CA VAL A 44 5.47 9.85 7.36
C VAL A 44 5.19 11.35 7.33
N THR A 45 4.98 11.95 8.51
CA THR A 45 4.66 13.37 8.66
C THR A 45 5.79 14.18 9.31
N GLU A 46 6.70 13.55 10.05
CA GLU A 46 7.85 14.17 10.73
C GLU A 46 9.12 13.30 10.62
N LEU A 47 10.30 13.88 10.83
CA LEU A 47 11.59 13.17 10.75
C LEU A 47 11.92 12.51 12.10
N GLY A 48 12.30 11.22 12.08
CA GLY A 48 12.74 10.47 13.26
C GLY A 48 11.66 9.62 13.94
N SER A 49 10.40 9.70 13.49
CA SER A 49 9.31 8.84 13.94
C SER A 49 8.18 8.74 12.90
N ILE A 50 7.42 7.65 12.97
CA ILE A 50 6.25 7.47 12.10
C ILE A 50 5.01 7.71 12.97
N HIS A 51 4.17 8.67 12.57
CA HIS A 51 2.91 8.98 13.22
C HIS A 51 1.74 8.42 12.41
N VAL A 52 1.00 7.48 12.99
CA VAL A 52 -0.21 6.91 12.38
C VAL A 52 -1.35 6.96 13.36
N ASN A 53 -2.44 7.66 13.02
CA ASN A 53 -3.63 7.80 13.87
C ASN A 53 -3.33 8.25 15.31
N GLY A 54 -2.38 9.17 15.47
CA GLY A 54 -1.95 9.69 16.78
C GLY A 54 -0.94 8.81 17.52
N GLN A 55 -0.60 7.64 16.99
CA GLN A 55 0.40 6.78 17.57
C GLN A 55 1.80 7.13 17.08
N HIS A 56 2.74 7.25 18.03
CA HIS A 56 4.17 7.43 17.79
C HIS A 56 4.87 6.07 17.67
N ILE A 57 5.62 5.88 16.58
CA ILE A 57 6.46 4.69 16.35
C ILE A 57 7.91 5.13 16.21
N ARG A 58 8.75 4.59 17.09
CA ARG A 58 10.20 4.80 17.12
C ARG A 58 10.90 3.78 16.21
N PHE A 59 12.00 4.18 15.60
CA PHE A 59 12.84 3.30 14.79
C PHE A 59 14.31 3.73 14.88
N ASP A 60 15.23 2.79 14.61
CA ASP A 60 16.64 3.10 14.45
C ASP A 60 16.84 3.74 13.07
N THR A 61 17.56 4.86 12.99
CA THR A 61 17.82 5.56 11.72
C THR A 61 18.58 4.69 10.71
N GLY A 62 19.43 3.78 11.18
CA GLY A 62 20.16 2.83 10.33
C GLY A 62 19.34 1.59 9.93
N MET A 63 18.08 1.46 10.37
CA MET A 63 17.22 0.33 10.02
C MET A 63 17.02 0.27 8.50
N PRO A 64 17.27 -0.88 7.83
CA PRO A 64 17.09 -0.99 6.38
C PRO A 64 15.60 -0.91 6.01
N VAL A 65 15.29 -0.23 4.90
CA VAL A 65 13.93 -0.13 4.37
C VAL A 65 13.73 -1.18 3.29
N GLN A 66 12.78 -2.08 3.51
CA GLN A 66 12.47 -3.17 2.58
C GLN A 66 11.75 -2.66 1.33
N ASP A 67 11.97 -3.33 0.20
CA ASP A 67 11.36 -3.09 -1.12
C ASP A 67 11.55 -1.67 -1.68
N ALA A 68 12.40 -0.88 -1.04
CA ALA A 68 12.78 0.44 -1.49
C ALA A 68 13.70 0.37 -2.69
N VAL A 69 13.60 1.39 -3.54
CA VAL A 69 14.50 1.55 -4.69
C VAL A 69 15.61 2.55 -4.39
N PHE A 70 15.24 3.63 -3.70
CA PHE A 70 16.13 4.77 -3.46
C PHE A 70 16.35 5.07 -1.98
N LEU A 71 15.69 4.34 -1.08
CA LEU A 71 15.84 4.47 0.37
C LEU A 71 16.71 3.32 0.86
N ALA A 72 17.91 3.59 1.36
CA ALA A 72 18.79 2.57 1.90
C ALA A 72 18.43 2.26 3.36
N SER A 73 18.08 3.28 4.14
CA SER A 73 17.75 3.17 5.55
C SER A 73 16.58 4.05 5.95
N ALA A 74 16.12 3.91 7.20
CA ALA A 74 15.03 4.69 7.74
C ALA A 74 15.35 6.19 7.84
N GLU A 75 16.64 6.56 7.85
CA GLU A 75 17.10 7.95 7.80
C GLU A 75 16.82 8.63 6.45
N ASP A 76 16.63 7.85 5.37
CA ASP A 76 16.33 8.36 4.03
C ASP A 76 14.85 8.70 3.87
N ILE A 77 14.00 8.26 4.79
CA ILE A 77 12.56 8.48 4.73
C ILE A 77 12.28 9.99 4.88
N ARG A 78 11.37 10.50 4.04
CA ARG A 78 10.96 11.91 4.02
C ARG A 78 9.45 12.01 4.21
N PRO A 79 8.97 13.19 4.67
CA PRO A 79 7.54 13.44 4.72
C PRO A 79 6.86 13.16 3.38
N GLY A 80 5.70 12.51 3.45
CA GLY A 80 4.94 12.06 2.28
C GLY A 80 5.32 10.67 1.75
N HIS A 81 6.43 10.05 2.18
CA HIS A 81 6.64 8.62 1.91
C HIS A 81 5.58 7.80 2.65
N THR A 82 5.05 6.79 1.95
CA THR A 82 4.13 5.82 2.54
C THR A 82 4.91 4.57 2.90
N VAL A 83 4.73 4.08 4.13
CA VAL A 83 5.45 2.91 4.64
C VAL A 83 4.51 1.96 5.37
N ALA A 84 4.88 0.68 5.37
CA ALA A 84 4.31 -0.33 6.24
C ALA A 84 5.35 -0.71 7.30
N VAL A 85 4.93 -0.73 8.55
CA VAL A 85 5.77 -0.97 9.71
C VAL A 85 5.23 -2.18 10.45
N VAL A 86 6.11 -3.08 10.84
CA VAL A 86 5.79 -4.07 11.89
C VAL A 86 6.37 -3.52 13.18
N ALA A 87 5.57 -3.43 14.23
CA ALA A 87 5.97 -2.83 15.49
C ALA A 87 5.52 -3.64 16.70
N GLU A 88 6.24 -3.47 17.80
CA GLU A 88 5.89 -4.02 19.12
C GLU A 88 5.73 -2.91 20.16
N PRO A 89 4.93 -3.12 21.22
CA PRO A 89 4.80 -2.16 22.31
C PRO A 89 6.13 -1.94 23.03
N ALA A 90 6.49 -0.69 23.32
CA ALA A 90 7.69 -0.33 24.08
C ALA A 90 7.45 0.92 24.93
N GLU A 91 7.52 0.79 26.26
CA GLU A 91 7.46 1.89 27.25
C GLU A 91 6.45 3.02 26.95
N GLY A 92 5.20 2.67 26.62
CA GLY A 92 4.13 3.66 26.35
C GLY A 92 4.07 4.16 24.91
N ASP A 93 5.00 3.71 24.06
CA ASP A 93 5.09 3.94 22.61
C ASP A 93 5.16 2.60 21.85
N TRP A 94 5.50 2.66 20.56
CA TRP A 94 5.82 1.51 19.73
C TRP A 94 7.26 1.56 19.23
N GLN A 95 7.90 0.39 19.14
CA GLN A 95 9.20 0.20 18.52
C GLN A 95 9.03 -0.56 17.20
N ALA A 96 9.58 -0.01 16.11
CA ALA A 96 9.60 -0.68 14.82
C ALA A 96 10.54 -1.89 14.86
N LEU A 97 10.04 -3.02 14.34
CA LEU A 97 10.77 -4.25 14.06
C LEU A 97 11.18 -4.34 12.59
N SER A 98 10.36 -3.79 11.69
CA SER A 98 10.71 -3.67 10.27
C SER A 98 9.93 -2.54 9.62
N ILE A 99 10.53 -1.94 8.59
CA ILE A 99 9.92 -0.90 7.75
C ILE A 99 10.03 -1.33 6.29
N ARG A 100 8.94 -1.21 5.55
CA ARG A 100 8.86 -1.44 4.11
C ARG A 100 8.30 -0.20 3.42
N GLN A 101 8.91 0.20 2.31
CA GLN A 101 8.39 1.29 1.49
C GLN A 101 7.16 0.80 0.71
N ILE A 102 6.08 1.59 0.73
CA ILE A 102 4.91 1.38 -0.12
C ILE A 102 5.01 2.34 -1.30
N MET A 103 5.29 1.78 -2.47
CA MET A 103 5.41 2.51 -3.73
C MET A 103 4.57 1.82 -4.81
N PRO A 104 3.27 2.14 -4.91
CA PRO A 104 2.35 1.50 -5.86
C PRO A 104 2.79 1.57 -7.32
N LEU A 105 3.40 2.68 -7.73
CA LEU A 105 3.75 2.93 -9.12
C LEU A 105 5.18 3.43 -9.21
N LEU A 106 5.92 2.90 -10.18
CA LEU A 106 7.18 3.46 -10.64
C LEU A 106 7.22 3.33 -12.14
N GLY A 107 7.34 4.44 -12.86
CA GLY A 107 7.37 4.42 -14.32
C GLY A 107 7.19 5.78 -14.97
N PRO A 108 7.09 5.80 -16.31
CA PRO A 108 6.84 7.02 -17.06
C PRO A 108 5.43 7.57 -16.79
N MET A 109 5.33 8.88 -16.72
CA MET A 109 4.06 9.59 -16.69
C MET A 109 3.52 9.73 -18.11
N ASP A 110 2.27 9.34 -18.31
CA ASP A 110 1.59 9.41 -19.60
C ASP A 110 0.95 10.79 -19.79
N GLU A 111 0.25 11.25 -18.76
CA GLU A 111 -0.54 12.49 -18.76
C GLU A 111 -0.39 13.20 -17.42
N VAL A 112 -0.47 14.53 -17.43
CA VAL A 112 -0.42 15.37 -16.22
C VAL A 112 -1.51 16.43 -16.35
N GLY A 113 -2.32 16.57 -15.31
CA GLY A 113 -3.34 17.60 -15.19
C GLY A 113 -3.28 18.32 -13.84
N ASP A 114 -4.24 19.20 -13.60
CA ASP A 114 -4.29 19.94 -12.33
C ASP A 114 -4.69 19.02 -11.17
N GLY A 115 -3.73 18.70 -10.31
CA GLY A 115 -3.94 17.84 -9.15
C GLY A 115 -4.10 16.34 -9.44
N TRP A 116 -3.76 15.88 -10.65
CA TRP A 116 -3.76 14.46 -11.03
C TRP A 116 -2.73 14.18 -12.13
N LEU A 117 -2.34 12.91 -12.26
CA LEU A 117 -1.53 12.41 -13.38
C LEU A 117 -1.91 10.97 -13.73
N THR A 118 -1.42 10.49 -14.86
CA THR A 118 -1.54 9.08 -15.26
C THR A 118 -0.14 8.48 -15.34
N VAL A 119 0.08 7.33 -14.71
CA VAL A 119 1.34 6.57 -14.76
C VAL A 119 1.03 5.18 -15.28
N MET A 120 1.57 4.84 -16.45
CA MET A 120 1.35 3.54 -17.11
C MET A 120 -0.14 3.15 -17.18
N GLY A 121 -1.00 4.10 -17.54
CA GLY A 121 -2.45 3.93 -17.62
C GLY A 121 -3.20 3.91 -16.28
N THR A 122 -2.51 4.08 -15.15
CA THR A 122 -3.13 4.19 -13.83
C THR A 122 -3.38 5.64 -13.46
N HIS A 123 -4.62 5.97 -13.08
CA HIS A 123 -4.97 7.30 -12.59
C HIS A 123 -4.41 7.52 -11.18
N VAL A 124 -3.79 8.68 -10.96
CA VAL A 124 -3.17 9.06 -9.69
C VAL A 124 -3.70 10.43 -9.28
N VAL A 125 -4.33 10.49 -8.12
CA VAL A 125 -4.75 11.74 -7.49
C VAL A 125 -3.55 12.32 -6.74
N ALA A 126 -3.14 13.53 -7.12
CA ALA A 126 -1.95 14.21 -6.61
C ALA A 126 -2.27 15.65 -6.14
N SER A 127 -3.52 15.89 -5.74
CA SER A 127 -4.00 17.22 -5.36
C SER A 127 -3.18 17.79 -4.21
N GLY A 128 -2.66 19.01 -4.38
CA GLY A 128 -1.83 19.68 -3.38
C GLY A 128 -0.36 19.26 -3.36
N LEU A 129 0.06 18.30 -4.21
CA LEU A 129 1.47 18.02 -4.44
C LEU A 129 2.03 19.01 -5.47
N THR A 130 3.09 19.72 -5.09
CA THR A 130 3.77 20.68 -5.95
C THR A 130 5.08 20.10 -6.46
N GLY A 131 5.32 20.15 -7.77
CA GLY A 131 6.59 19.76 -8.37
C GLY A 131 6.63 20.08 -9.86
N ASP A 132 7.84 20.17 -10.42
CA ASP A 132 8.05 20.28 -11.87
C ASP A 132 7.83 18.91 -12.51
N ILE A 133 6.59 18.65 -12.90
CA ILE A 133 6.13 17.35 -13.41
C ILE A 133 5.71 17.54 -14.87
N ALA A 134 6.35 16.80 -15.77
CA ALA A 134 6.04 16.82 -17.19
C ALA A 134 5.78 15.40 -17.72
N PRO A 135 4.86 15.22 -18.69
CA PRO A 135 4.68 13.94 -19.37
C PRO A 135 6.00 13.37 -19.92
N GLY A 136 6.14 12.05 -19.88
CA GLY A 136 7.33 11.31 -20.29
C GLY A 136 8.44 11.23 -19.24
N GLN A 137 8.43 12.07 -18.20
CA GLN A 137 9.33 11.91 -17.07
C GLN A 137 8.94 10.69 -16.25
N TRP A 138 9.95 10.06 -15.63
CA TRP A 138 9.74 8.93 -14.74
C TRP A 138 9.49 9.40 -13.32
N VAL A 139 8.56 8.73 -12.65
CA VAL A 139 8.15 9.06 -11.29
C VAL A 139 8.00 7.79 -10.45
N ALA A 140 8.39 7.92 -9.18
CA ALA A 140 8.09 7.00 -8.10
C ALA A 140 6.93 7.60 -7.30
N VAL A 141 5.81 6.88 -7.22
CA VAL A 141 4.59 7.35 -6.55
C VAL A 141 4.50 6.68 -5.19
N SER A 142 4.64 7.48 -4.12
CA SER A 142 4.25 7.05 -2.78
C SER A 142 2.79 7.38 -2.55
N GLY A 143 2.05 6.44 -1.97
CA GLY A 143 0.62 6.61 -1.73
C GLY A 143 -0.07 5.28 -1.46
N LEU A 144 -1.40 5.32 -1.46
CA LEU A 144 -2.23 4.14 -1.25
C LEU A 144 -3.25 4.00 -2.38
N TRP A 145 -3.52 2.75 -2.76
CA TRP A 145 -4.63 2.44 -3.65
C TRP A 145 -5.97 2.79 -3.00
N ARG A 146 -6.85 3.41 -3.78
CA ARG A 146 -8.26 3.63 -3.51
C ARG A 146 -9.04 3.16 -4.73
N ASP A 147 -9.76 2.06 -4.57
CA ASP A 147 -10.43 1.38 -5.67
C ASP A 147 -9.50 1.08 -6.86
N ARG A 148 -9.55 1.91 -7.91
CA ARG A 148 -8.77 1.74 -9.15
C ARG A 148 -7.75 2.85 -9.39
N GLU A 149 -7.59 3.75 -8.43
CA GLU A 149 -6.65 4.87 -8.50
C GLU A 149 -5.68 4.83 -7.32
N VAL A 150 -4.58 5.56 -7.45
CA VAL A 150 -3.63 5.78 -6.35
C VAL A 150 -3.81 7.20 -5.83
N VAL A 151 -4.09 7.34 -4.54
CA VAL A 151 -4.01 8.64 -3.87
C VAL A 151 -2.57 8.85 -3.43
N ALA A 152 -1.87 9.74 -4.12
CA ALA A 152 -0.47 10.03 -3.88
C ALA A 152 -0.29 10.91 -2.65
N SER A 153 0.70 10.57 -1.84
CA SER A 153 1.20 11.39 -0.74
C SER A 153 2.53 12.06 -1.08
N ARG A 154 3.24 11.55 -2.09
CA ARG A 154 4.50 12.10 -2.59
C ARG A 154 4.83 11.56 -3.99
N LEU A 155 5.46 12.40 -4.80
CA LEU A 155 6.02 12.07 -6.10
C LEU A 155 7.53 12.32 -6.07
N ASP A 156 8.31 11.30 -6.37
CA ASP A 156 9.77 11.39 -6.46
C ASP A 156 10.20 11.23 -7.93
N PRO A 157 10.88 12.23 -8.53
CA PRO A 157 11.44 12.10 -9.88
C PRO A 157 12.46 10.97 -9.93
N VAL A 158 12.41 10.17 -11.00
CA VAL A 158 13.31 9.05 -11.22
C VAL A 158 14.06 9.25 -12.54
N PRO A 159 15.39 9.04 -12.60
CA PRO A 159 16.09 9.03 -13.88
C PRO A 159 15.56 7.92 -14.78
N SER A 160 15.22 8.25 -16.03
CA SER A 160 14.70 7.28 -17.00
C SER A 160 15.68 6.12 -17.19
N GLY A 161 15.19 4.89 -17.06
CA GLY A 161 16.01 3.68 -17.27
C GLY A 161 16.91 3.27 -16.10
N ALA A 162 16.87 3.98 -14.96
CA ALA A 162 17.61 3.58 -13.76
C ALA A 162 17.09 2.25 -13.16
N VAL A 163 15.78 2.00 -13.29
CA VAL A 163 15.12 0.79 -12.80
C VAL A 163 13.96 0.39 -13.71
N PRO A 164 13.51 -0.88 -13.71
CA PRO A 164 12.33 -1.31 -14.46
C PRO A 164 11.05 -0.64 -13.94
N ALA A 165 10.15 -0.33 -14.88
CA ALA A 165 8.81 0.15 -14.53
C ALA A 165 8.01 -0.95 -13.81
N ARG A 166 7.20 -0.57 -12.82
CA ARG A 166 6.40 -1.51 -12.03
C ARG A 166 5.10 -0.91 -11.53
N ILE A 167 4.10 -1.79 -11.42
CA ILE A 167 2.85 -1.55 -10.73
C ILE A 167 2.75 -2.60 -9.63
N LEU A 168 2.67 -2.16 -8.38
CA LEU A 168 2.49 -3.02 -7.22
C LEU A 168 1.08 -2.83 -6.68
N GLY A 169 0.32 -3.92 -6.61
CA GLY A 169 -0.99 -3.93 -5.94
C GLY A 169 -0.85 -3.78 -4.42
N THR A 170 -1.98 -3.82 -3.71
CA THR A 170 -1.98 -3.86 -2.25
C THR A 170 -1.48 -5.21 -1.74
N ALA A 171 -0.16 -5.38 -1.62
CA ALA A 171 0.42 -6.58 -1.03
C ALA A 171 0.73 -6.34 0.46
N PHE A 172 -0.10 -6.90 1.34
CA PHE A 172 0.39 -7.39 2.62
C PHE A 172 0.62 -8.89 2.42
N PRO A 173 1.85 -9.39 2.36
CA PRO A 173 2.06 -10.83 2.52
C PRO A 173 1.57 -11.24 3.92
N ASP A 174 0.85 -12.35 3.98
CA ASP A 174 0.39 -13.03 5.20
C ASP A 174 1.55 -13.30 6.16
#